data_AF-A0A945IAT1-F1
#
_entry.id   AF-A0A945IAT1-F1
#
_cell.length_a   1.000
_cell.length_b   1.000
_cell.length_c   1.000
_cell.angle_alpha   90.00
_cell.angle_beta   90.00
_cell.angle_gamma   90.00
#
_symmetry.space_group_name_H-M   'P 1'
#
loop_
_entity.id
_entity.type
_entity.pdbx_description
1 polymer ?
#
loop_
_entity_poly.entity_id
_entity_poly.type
_entity_poly.pdbx_seq_one_letter_code
_entity_poly.pdbx_strand_id
1 'polypeptide(L)'
;MKHVPVLLDEVLEVFDLDAGLSVLDCTLGDAGHAEAMLERISPDGTLVGIDADPEAVVRAKHFLESFGEQAVVVRDNFLHIDTIISGL
;
A
#
# COMPACT_ATOMS: atom_id res chain seq x y z
N MET A 1 2.29 15.19 -10.57
CA MET A 1 2.84 14.10 -11.40
C MET A 1 2.97 12.90 -10.48
N LYS A 2 2.52 11.72 -10.90
CA LYS A 2 2.61 10.50 -10.08
C LYS A 2 4.02 9.92 -10.20
N HIS A 3 4.63 9.53 -9.08
CA HIS A 3 5.93 8.88 -9.08
C HIS A 3 5.87 7.54 -9.83
N VAL A 4 6.86 7.26 -10.67
CA VAL A 4 7.01 5.94 -11.32
C VAL A 4 7.79 5.04 -10.37
N PRO A 5 7.23 3.91 -9.90
CA PRO A 5 7.91 3.06 -8.93
C PRO A 5 9.18 2.44 -9.50
N VAL A 6 10.24 2.37 -8.68
CA VAL A 6 11.49 1.70 -9.04
C VAL A 6 11.28 0.19 -8.94
N LEU A 7 11.73 -0.55 -9.95
CA LEU A 7 11.66 -2.02 -10.03
C LEU A 7 10.24 -2.57 -9.81
N LEU A 8 9.23 -1.93 -10.42
CA LEU A 8 7.83 -2.31 -10.23
C LEU A 8 7.58 -3.76 -10.64
N ASP A 9 7.99 -4.13 -11.85
CA ASP A 9 7.71 -5.46 -12.41
C ASP A 9 8.41 -6.56 -11.60
N GLU A 10 9.66 -6.35 -11.20
CA GLU A 10 10.42 -7.29 -10.38
C GLU A 10 9.79 -7.48 -9.00
N VAL A 11 9.29 -6.39 -8.38
CA VAL A 11 8.59 -6.47 -7.10
C VAL A 11 7.30 -7.28 -7.23
N LEU A 12 6.50 -7.03 -8.28
CA LEU A 12 5.26 -7.78 -8.51
C LEU A 12 5.51 -9.25 -8.84
N GLU A 13 6.60 -9.57 -9.54
CA GLU A 13 7.02 -10.95 -9.85
C GLU A 13 7.46 -11.70 -8.59
N VAL A 14 8.27 -11.06 -7.72
CA VAL A 14 8.78 -11.70 -6.50
C VAL A 14 7.67 -11.99 -5.49
N PHE A 15 6.69 -11.11 -5.37
CA PHE A 15 5.61 -11.28 -4.39
C PHE A 15 4.48 -12.22 -4.83
N ASP A 16 4.43 -12.62 -6.11
CA ASP A 16 3.44 -13.56 -6.67
C ASP A 16 2.01 -13.28 -6.17
N LEU A 17 1.58 -12.03 -6.33
CA LEU A 17 0.33 -11.53 -5.76
C LEU A 17 -0.90 -12.05 -6.52
N ASP A 18 -1.87 -12.56 -5.76
CA ASP A 18 -3.16 -13.04 -6.23
C ASP A 18 -4.33 -12.40 -5.46
N ALA A 19 -5.53 -12.51 -6.05
CA ALA A 19 -6.76 -12.01 -5.45
C ALA A 19 -7.00 -12.57 -4.04
N GLY A 20 -7.39 -11.71 -3.10
CA GLY A 20 -7.70 -12.09 -1.72
C GLY A 20 -6.51 -12.05 -0.75
N LEU A 21 -5.28 -11.80 -1.23
CA LEU A 21 -4.13 -11.66 -0.35
C LEU A 21 -4.16 -10.36 0.45
N SER A 22 -3.51 -10.40 1.62
CA SER A 22 -3.22 -9.21 2.44
C SER A 22 -1.78 -8.77 2.23
N VAL A 23 -1.57 -7.50 1.92
CA VAL A 23 -0.27 -6.90 1.64
C VAL A 23 0.01 -5.78 2.64
N LEU A 24 1.28 -5.66 3.05
CA LEU A 24 1.76 -4.56 3.86
C LEU A 24 2.87 -3.82 3.12
N ASP A 25 2.62 -2.56 2.76
CA ASP A 25 3.62 -1.64 2.24
C ASP A 25 4.13 -0.76 3.39
N CYS A 26 5.37 -0.98 3.82
CA CYS A 26 5.98 -0.25 4.94
C CYS A 26 6.52 1.14 4.56
N THR A 27 6.53 1.49 3.27
CA THR A 27 7.11 2.72 2.74
C THR A 27 6.24 3.26 1.62
N LEU A 28 4.96 3.51 1.95
CA LEU A 28 3.90 3.75 0.99
C LEU A 28 4.23 4.88 0.00
N GLY A 29 4.86 5.96 0.46
CA GLY A 29 5.25 7.10 -0.37
C GLY A 29 4.06 7.66 -1.16
N ASP A 30 4.26 7.80 -2.48
CA ASP A 30 3.21 8.22 -3.43
C ASP A 30 2.29 7.06 -3.90
N ALA A 31 2.33 5.92 -3.21
CA ALA A 31 1.48 4.74 -3.41
C ALA A 31 1.59 4.04 -4.77
N GLY A 32 2.66 4.25 -5.53
CA GLY A 32 2.77 3.65 -6.87
C GLY A 32 2.97 2.12 -6.85
N HIS A 33 3.75 1.57 -5.92
CA HIS A 33 3.81 0.11 -5.71
C HIS A 33 2.50 -0.40 -5.15
N ALA A 34 1.98 0.24 -4.09
CA ALA A 34 0.73 -0.14 -3.45
C ALA A 34 -0.46 -0.21 -4.40
N GLU A 35 -0.62 0.75 -5.31
CA GLU A 35 -1.68 0.73 -6.32
C GLU A 35 -1.58 -0.51 -7.22
N ALA A 36 -0.40 -0.79 -7.77
CA ALA A 36 -0.20 -1.95 -8.65
C ALA A 36 -0.41 -3.28 -7.90
N MET A 37 -0.04 -3.33 -6.62
CA MET A 37 -0.31 -4.48 -5.76
C MET A 37 -1.82 -4.63 -5.50
N LEU A 38 -2.52 -3.54 -5.21
CA LEU A 38 -3.97 -3.50 -5.02
C LEU A 38 -4.73 -3.99 -6.26
N GLU A 39 -4.27 -3.62 -7.47
CA GLU A 39 -4.84 -4.13 -8.72
C GLU A 39 -4.75 -5.65 -8.84
N ARG A 40 -3.67 -6.28 -8.35
CA ARG A 40 -3.47 -7.74 -8.38
C ARG A 40 -4.27 -8.48 -7.32
N ILE A 41 -4.36 -7.92 -6.12
CA ILE A 41 -5.05 -8.59 -4.99
C ILE A 41 -6.56 -8.33 -4.96
N SER A 42 -7.05 -7.38 -5.75
CA SER A 42 -8.49 -7.12 -5.90
C SER A 42 -9.23 -8.28 -6.59
N PRO A 43 -10.54 -8.47 -6.33
CA PRO A 43 -11.44 -7.60 -5.56
C PRO A 43 -11.48 -7.88 -4.05
N ASP A 44 -10.88 -8.99 -3.59
CA ASP A 44 -11.09 -9.49 -2.22
C ASP A 44 -9.86 -9.28 -1.30
N GLY A 45 -8.77 -8.74 -1.83
CA GLY A 45 -7.54 -8.49 -1.09
C GLY A 45 -7.53 -7.15 -0.37
N THR A 46 -6.58 -6.98 0.55
CA THR A 46 -6.42 -5.77 1.35
C THR A 46 -4.96 -5.35 1.37
N LEU A 47 -4.69 -4.06 1.22
CA LEU A 47 -3.37 -3.48 1.41
C LEU A 47 -3.39 -2.49 2.57
N VAL A 48 -2.46 -2.68 3.50
CA VAL A 48 -2.13 -1.69 4.52
C VAL A 48 -0.86 -0.96 4.08
N GLY A 49 -0.93 0.35 3.95
CA GLY A 49 0.21 1.20 3.61
C GLY A 49 0.59 2.10 4.78
N ILE A 50 1.87 2.10 5.15
CA ILE A 50 2.43 2.90 6.24
C ILE A 50 3.38 3.94 5.65
N ASP A 51 3.23 5.20 6.07
CA ASP A 51 4.25 6.22 5.85
C ASP A 51 4.30 7.22 7.01
N ALA A 52 5.51 7.68 7.35
CA ALA A 52 5.72 8.67 8.39
C ALA A 52 5.50 10.11 7.87
N ASP A 53 5.66 10.33 6.56
CA ASP A 53 5.47 11.64 5.94
C ASP A 53 3.97 11.97 5.80
N PRO A 54 3.46 13.00 6.50
CA PRO A 54 2.06 13.40 6.38
C PRO A 54 1.66 13.82 4.96
N GLU A 55 2.58 14.36 4.14
CA GLU A 55 2.26 14.76 2.78
C GLU A 55 2.12 13.55 1.85
N ALA A 56 3.00 12.55 1.99
CA ALA A 56 2.88 11.27 1.31
C ALA A 56 1.54 10.59 1.62
N VAL A 57 1.17 10.54 2.90
CA VAL A 57 -0.14 9.98 3.33
C VAL A 57 -1.32 10.68 2.66
N VAL A 58 -1.30 12.01 2.56
CA VAL A 58 -2.37 12.77 1.89
C VAL A 58 -2.47 12.39 0.41
N ARG A 59 -1.33 12.32 -0.30
CA ARG A 59 -1.30 11.95 -1.71
C ARG A 59 -1.71 10.50 -1.94
N ALA A 60 -1.20 9.57 -1.14
CA ALA A 60 -1.53 8.16 -1.20
C ALA A 60 -3.05 7.92 -1.02
N LYS A 61 -3.67 8.57 -0.03
CA LYS A 61 -5.14 8.49 0.16
C LYS A 61 -5.92 8.95 -1.07
N HIS A 62 -5.46 10.00 -1.74
CA HIS A 62 -6.09 10.47 -2.97
C HIS A 62 -5.90 9.47 -4.13
N PHE A 63 -4.70 8.92 -4.30
CA PHE A 63 -4.43 7.98 -5.39
C PHE A 63 -5.09 6.62 -5.20
N LEU A 64 -5.33 6.20 -3.97
CA LEU A 64 -5.94 4.91 -3.64
C LEU A 64 -7.45 4.98 -3.38
N GLU A 65 -8.08 6.15 -3.56
CA GLU A 65 -9.50 6.39 -3.24
C GLU A 65 -10.45 5.39 -3.95
N SER A 66 -10.12 4.97 -5.18
CA SER A 66 -10.92 4.03 -5.96
C SER A 66 -10.97 2.60 -5.39
N PHE A 67 -10.03 2.22 -4.53
CA PHE A 67 -9.99 0.88 -3.91
C PHE A 67 -10.81 0.80 -2.62
N GLY A 68 -11.33 1.94 -2.12
CA GLY A 68 -12.21 1.98 -0.96
C GLY A 68 -11.61 1.30 0.27
N GLU A 69 -12.35 0.37 0.87
CA GLU A 69 -11.96 -0.32 2.11
C GLU A 69 -10.77 -1.28 1.93
N GLN A 70 -10.43 -1.66 0.68
CA GLN A 70 -9.26 -2.50 0.42
C GLN A 70 -7.94 -1.77 0.68
N ALA A 71 -7.93 -0.43 0.69
CA ALA A 71 -6.74 0.39 0.88
C ALA A 71 -6.74 1.09 2.24
N VAL A 72 -5.98 0.56 3.19
CA VAL A 72 -5.83 1.14 4.54
C VAL A 72 -4.54 1.95 4.60
N VAL A 73 -4.65 3.27 4.75
CA VAL A 73 -3.47 4.16 4.84
C VAL A 73 -3.27 4.66 6.27
N VAL A 74 -2.13 4.30 6.86
CA VAL A 74 -1.74 4.63 8.24
C VAL A 74 -0.58 5.62 8.24
N ARG A 75 -0.72 6.73 8.99
CA ARG A 75 0.38 7.67 9.22
C ARG A 75 1.14 7.32 10.50
N ASP A 76 2.21 6.56 10.37
CA ASP A 76 3.09 6.19 11.47
C ASP A 76 4.46 5.75 10.93
N ASN A 77 5.42 5.48 11.81
CA ASN A 77 6.67 4.85 11.44
C ASN A 77 6.49 3.32 11.37
N PHE A 78 7.00 2.67 10.33
CA PHE A 78 6.95 1.22 10.18
C PHE A 78 7.60 0.46 11.34
N LEU A 79 8.45 1.09 12.16
CA LEU A 79 9.01 0.48 13.36
C LEU A 79 7.93 0.09 14.39
N HIS A 80 6.72 0.66 14.28
CA HIS A 80 5.55 0.31 15.09
C HIS A 80 4.63 -0.73 14.42
N ILE A 81 5.10 -1.47 13.41
CA ILE A 81 4.34 -2.46 12.63
C ILE A 81 3.46 -3.38 13.50
N ASP A 82 4.01 -3.95 14.57
CA ASP A 82 3.28 -4.88 15.43
C ASP A 82 2.06 -4.22 16.08
N THR A 83 2.21 -2.99 16.56
CA THR A 83 1.13 -2.21 17.19
C THR A 83 0.11 -1.76 16.15
N ILE A 84 0.57 -1.34 14.97
CA ILE A 84 -0.29 -0.90 13.87
C ILE A 84 -1.20 -2.07 13.43
N ILE A 85 -0.61 -3.23 13.12
CA ILE A 85 -1.36 -4.40 12.64
C ILE A 85 -2.29 -4.96 13.72
N SER A 86 -1.85 -4.98 14.99
CA SER A 86 -2.72 -5.44 16.09
C SER A 86 -3.91 -4.52 16.36
N GLY A 87 -3.89 -3.28 15.85
CA GLY A 87 -4.95 -2.29 16.01
C GLY A 87 -5.94 -2.19 14.84
N LEU A 88 -5.73 -2.96 13.78
CA LEU A 88 -6.60 -3.08 12.60
C LEU A 88 -7.52 -4.30 12.73
#